data_AF-A0A9D8CIF6-F1
#
_entry.id   AF-A0A9D8CIF6-F1
#
_cell.length_a   1.000
_cell.length_b   1.000
_cell.length_c   1.000
_cell.angle_alpha   90.00
_cell.angle_beta   90.00
_cell.angle_gamma   90.00
#
_symmetry.space_group_name_H-M   'P 1'
#
loop_
_entity.id
_entity.type
_entity.pdbx_description
1 polymer ?
#
loop_
_entity_poly.entity_id
_entity_poly.type
_entity_poly.pdbx_seq_one_letter_code
_entity_poly.pdbx_strand_id
1 'polypeptide(L)'
;MVAPTEQRPGRAAGLRIAYFCAVLATGLALGPALAHLFALPNKIGLPRDEYFVTQLAYRGWNLLGIVAQVVTMTAAAILTRRDSHLLWPIIAAIACVVGAQLVFWIFTYPTNVATANWTVKPDNWEALRRNWEYSHATDRQT
;
A
#
# COMPACT_ATOMS: atom_id res chain seq x y z
N MET A 1 -5.13 22.92 43.60
CA MET A 1 -3.73 22.81 43.13
C MET A 1 -3.59 21.45 42.47
N VAL A 2 -3.77 21.38 41.15
CA VAL A 2 -3.66 20.13 40.36
C VAL A 2 -2.19 19.98 39.98
N ALA A 3 -1.55 18.89 40.40
CA ALA A 3 -0.15 18.64 40.09
C ALA A 3 0.04 18.51 38.56
N PRO A 4 1.12 19.07 37.97
CA PRO A 4 1.41 18.85 36.56
C PRO A 4 1.63 17.36 36.33
N THR A 5 0.88 16.78 35.39
CA THR A 5 1.13 15.41 34.92
C THR A 5 2.52 15.31 34.32
N GLU A 6 3.50 14.87 35.10
CA GLU A 6 4.81 14.50 34.59
C GLU A 6 4.65 13.38 33.55
N GLN A 7 4.91 13.72 32.30
CA GLN A 7 5.11 12.72 31.26
C GLN A 7 6.36 11.91 31.59
N ARG A 8 6.18 10.69 32.12
CA ARG A 8 7.29 9.79 32.42
C ARG A 8 8.20 9.63 31.19
N PRO A 9 9.52 9.82 31.30
CA PRO A 9 10.44 9.87 30.15
C PRO A 9 10.38 8.63 29.23
N GLY A 10 10.11 7.43 29.77
CA GLY A 10 9.90 6.22 28.98
C GLY A 10 8.66 6.25 28.07
N ARG A 11 7.64 7.07 28.38
CA ARG A 11 6.44 7.23 27.54
C ARG A 11 6.73 8.06 26.29
N ALA A 12 7.50 9.14 26.43
CA ALA A 12 7.88 9.98 25.30
C ALA A 12 8.77 9.21 24.31
N ALA A 13 9.67 8.36 24.83
CA ALA A 13 10.47 7.45 23.99
C ALA A 13 9.60 6.42 23.25
N GLY A 14 8.65 5.79 23.93
CA GLY A 14 7.73 4.82 23.32
C GLY A 14 6.88 5.40 22.19
N LEU A 15 6.38 6.63 22.35
CA LEU A 15 5.62 7.31 21.28
C LEU A 15 6.50 7.62 20.06
N ARG A 16 7.74 8.10 20.27
CA ARG A 16 8.67 8.41 19.17
C ARG A 16 9.03 7.17 18.37
N ILE A 17 9.26 6.04 19.04
CA ILE A 17 9.52 4.75 18.38
C ILE A 17 8.28 4.33 17.57
N ALA A 18 7.08 4.41 18.15
CA ALA A 18 5.85 4.07 17.44
C ALA A 18 5.64 4.95 16.20
N TYR A 19 5.87 6.27 16.31
CA TYR A 19 5.80 7.19 15.17
C TYR A 19 6.84 6.86 14.09
N PHE A 20 8.09 6.62 14.47
CA PHE A 20 9.14 6.23 13.53
C PHE A 20 8.78 4.94 12.79
N CYS A 21 8.35 3.90 13.52
CA CYS A 21 7.90 2.65 12.93
C CYS A 21 6.69 2.85 12.01
N ALA A 22 5.74 3.71 12.39
CA ALA A 22 4.57 4.02 11.58
C ALA A 22 4.95 4.71 10.25
N VAL A 23 5.84 5.69 10.27
CA VAL A 23 6.32 6.38 9.07
C VAL A 23 7.12 5.42 8.18
N LEU A 24 8.05 4.66 8.76
CA LEU A 24 8.82 3.66 8.02
C LEU A 24 7.93 2.62 7.35
N ALA A 25 6.95 2.09 8.09
CA ALA A 25 6.01 1.12 7.56
C ALA A 25 5.08 1.71 6.50
N THR A 26 4.69 2.98 6.62
CA THR A 26 3.94 3.68 5.57
C THR A 26 4.77 3.80 4.29
N GLY A 27 6.06 4.14 4.40
CA GLY A 27 6.97 4.15 3.24
C GLY A 27 7.09 2.77 2.58
N LEU A 28 7.25 1.70 3.38
CA LEU A 28 7.31 0.33 2.87
C LEU A 28 5.98 -0.12 2.25
N ALA A 29 4.85 0.30 2.82
CA ALA A 29 3.50 0.03 2.30
C ALA A 29 3.26 0.62 0.91
N LEU A 30 3.84 1.80 0.64
CA LEU A 30 3.75 2.45 -0.66
C LEU A 30 4.71 1.83 -1.70
N GLY A 31 5.71 1.07 -1.26
CA GLY A 31 6.75 0.47 -2.10
C GLY A 31 6.23 -0.24 -3.35
N PRO A 32 5.28 -1.20 -3.24
CA PRO A 32 4.67 -1.86 -4.39
C PRO A 32 4.05 -0.88 -5.39
N ALA A 33 3.16 0.01 -4.93
CA ALA A 33 2.50 0.98 -5.81
C ALA A 33 3.52 1.90 -6.51
N LEU A 34 4.53 2.39 -5.78
CA LEU A 34 5.59 3.21 -6.35
C LEU A 34 6.44 2.44 -7.37
N ALA A 35 6.76 1.18 -7.12
CA ALA A 35 7.50 0.35 -8.07
C ALA A 35 6.72 0.15 -9.38
N HIS A 36 5.40 -0.04 -9.30
CA HIS A 36 4.54 -0.10 -10.47
C HIS A 36 4.47 1.23 -11.21
N LEU A 37 4.25 2.33 -10.49
CA LEU A 37 4.15 3.68 -11.03
C LEU A 37 5.43 4.10 -11.76
N PHE A 38 6.60 3.95 -11.13
CA PHE A 38 7.87 4.38 -11.74
C PHE A 38 8.36 3.45 -12.86
N ALA A 39 7.99 2.17 -12.83
CA ALA A 39 8.27 1.27 -13.94
C ALA A 39 7.30 1.44 -15.12
N LEU A 40 6.14 2.09 -14.91
CA LEU A 40 5.03 2.12 -15.85
C LEU A 40 5.41 2.61 -17.26
N PRO A 41 6.14 3.74 -17.42
CA PRO A 41 6.47 4.27 -18.75
C PRO A 41 7.30 3.28 -19.58
N ASN A 42 8.12 2.46 -18.93
CA ASN A 42 9.01 1.52 -19.59
C ASN A 42 8.33 0.19 -19.94
N LYS A 43 7.18 -0.13 -19.29
CA LYS A 43 6.54 -1.45 -19.42
C LYS A 43 5.19 -1.44 -20.13
N ILE A 44 4.45 -0.33 -20.10
CA ILE A 44 3.05 -0.31 -20.56
C ILE A 44 2.92 -0.56 -22.07
N GLY A 45 3.96 -0.24 -22.85
CA GLY A 45 4.03 -0.47 -24.29
C GLY A 45 4.70 -1.78 -24.70
N LEU A 46 5.18 -2.60 -23.76
CA LEU A 46 5.93 -3.81 -24.10
C LEU A 46 5.03 -4.86 -24.81
N PRO A 47 5.59 -5.65 -25.74
CA PRO A 47 4.96 -6.85 -26.25
C PRO A 47 4.60 -7.81 -25.11
N ARG A 48 3.59 -8.67 -25.34
CA ARG A 48 3.05 -9.59 -24.32
C ARG A 48 4.14 -10.34 -23.56
N ASP A 49 5.05 -11.00 -24.26
CA ASP A 49 5.99 -11.89 -23.62
C ASP A 49 7.02 -11.13 -22.77
N GLU A 50 7.48 -9.96 -23.25
CA GLU A 50 8.36 -9.06 -22.50
C GLU A 50 7.66 -8.48 -21.27
N TYR A 51 6.41 -8.04 -21.39
CA TYR A 51 5.62 -7.56 -20.26
C TYR A 51 5.50 -8.63 -19.17
N PHE A 52 5.20 -9.88 -19.54
CA PHE A 52 5.09 -10.98 -18.59
C PHE A 52 6.44 -11.32 -17.91
N VAL A 53 7.56 -11.17 -18.61
CA VAL A 53 8.89 -11.29 -17.99
C VAL A 53 9.10 -10.21 -16.94
N THR A 54 8.71 -8.95 -17.20
CA THR A 54 8.83 -7.88 -16.19
C THR A 54 8.00 -8.18 -14.93
N GLN A 55 6.85 -8.85 -15.07
CA GLN A 55 6.01 -9.21 -13.93
C GLN A 55 6.65 -10.21 -12.97
N LEU A 56 7.63 -10.99 -13.44
CA LEU A 56 8.37 -11.92 -12.59
C LEU A 56 9.09 -11.20 -11.43
N ALA A 57 9.49 -9.94 -11.63
CA ALA A 57 10.14 -9.12 -10.60
C ALA A 57 9.26 -8.88 -9.36
N TYR A 58 7.93 -8.95 -9.53
CA TYR A 58 6.96 -8.69 -8.46
C TYR A 58 6.41 -9.96 -7.80
N ARG A 59 6.89 -11.15 -8.19
CA ARG A 59 6.45 -12.40 -7.57
C ARG A 59 6.75 -12.42 -6.07
N GLY A 60 5.73 -12.76 -5.28
CA GLY A 60 5.85 -12.85 -3.81
C GLY A 60 5.63 -11.54 -3.07
N TRP A 61 5.41 -10.42 -3.76
CA TRP A 61 5.20 -9.12 -3.12
C TRP A 61 3.87 -9.02 -2.35
N ASN A 62 2.97 -9.99 -2.51
CA ASN A 62 1.70 -10.08 -1.75
C ASN A 62 1.92 -10.02 -0.22
N LEU A 63 3.04 -10.55 0.28
CA LEU A 63 3.37 -10.49 1.71
C LEU A 63 3.67 -9.06 2.18
N LEU A 64 4.23 -8.20 1.33
CA LEU A 64 4.50 -6.80 1.67
C LEU A 64 3.19 -6.05 1.92
N GLY A 65 2.14 -6.31 1.15
CA GLY A 65 0.80 -5.73 1.37
C GLY A 65 0.20 -6.14 2.72
N ILE A 66 0.33 -7.42 3.10
CA ILE A 66 -0.16 -7.92 4.39
C ILE A 66 0.61 -7.26 5.55
N VAL A 67 1.94 -7.24 5.48
CA VAL A 67 2.79 -6.64 6.50
C VAL A 67 2.49 -5.15 6.66
N ALA A 68 2.38 -4.44 5.53
CA ALA A 68 2.01 -3.03 5.49
C ALA A 68 0.68 -2.78 6.23
N GLN A 69 -0.36 -3.56 5.92
CA GLN A 69 -1.66 -3.37 6.54
C GLN A 69 -1.65 -3.61 8.05
N VAL A 70 -1.00 -4.67 8.52
CA VAL A 70 -0.88 -4.96 9.96
C VAL A 70 -0.17 -3.82 10.68
N VAL A 71 0.93 -3.31 10.11
CA VAL A 71 1.69 -2.24 10.78
C VAL A 71 0.91 -0.92 10.77
N THR A 72 0.28 -0.54 9.66
CA THR A 72 -0.51 0.70 9.61
C THR A 72 -1.69 0.66 10.56
N MET A 73 -2.41 -0.47 10.66
CA MET A 73 -3.50 -0.63 11.62
C MET A 73 -3.01 -0.60 13.08
N THR A 74 -1.87 -1.24 13.36
CA THR A 74 -1.25 -1.21 14.69
C THR A 74 -0.81 0.20 15.08
N ALA A 75 -0.22 0.94 14.14
CA ALA A 75 0.16 2.33 14.33
C ALA A 75 -1.07 3.21 14.63
N ALA A 76 -2.12 3.13 13.81
CA ALA A 76 -3.37 3.86 14.05
C ALA A 76 -3.95 3.54 15.45
N ALA A 77 -3.95 2.26 15.82
CA ALA A 77 -4.40 1.80 17.13
C ALA A 77 -3.52 2.29 18.29
N ILE A 78 -2.23 2.59 18.09
CA ILE A 78 -1.36 3.18 19.12
C ILE A 78 -1.57 4.70 19.22
N LEU A 79 -1.64 5.38 18.08
CA LEU A 79 -1.75 6.83 18.01
C LEU A 79 -3.11 7.35 18.50
N THR A 80 -4.20 6.60 18.33
CA THR A 80 -5.55 6.96 18.81
C THR A 80 -5.75 6.82 20.31
N ARG A 81 -4.89 6.09 21.04
CA ARG A 81 -5.27 5.54 22.36
C ARG A 81 -5.63 6.60 23.39
N ARG A 82 -5.11 7.82 23.29
CA ARG A 82 -5.23 8.85 24.35
C ARG A 82 -5.25 10.30 23.89
N ASP A 83 -5.29 10.55 22.58
CA ASP A 83 -5.26 11.93 22.06
C ASP A 83 -6.28 12.13 20.95
N SER A 84 -7.29 12.95 21.24
CA SER A 84 -8.32 13.35 20.29
C SER A 84 -7.79 14.25 19.17
N HIS A 85 -6.65 14.94 19.36
CA HIS A 85 -6.05 15.77 18.31
C HIS A 85 -5.51 14.93 17.14
N LEU A 86 -5.26 13.64 17.36
CA LEU A 86 -4.80 12.70 16.32
C LEU A 86 -5.94 12.01 15.56
N LEU A 87 -7.20 12.32 15.88
CA LEU A 87 -8.36 11.70 15.23
C LEU A 87 -8.37 11.93 13.71
N TRP A 88 -8.17 13.17 13.25
CA TRP A 88 -8.24 13.49 11.82
C TRP A 88 -7.15 12.80 10.97
N PRO A 89 -5.85 12.86 11.35
CA PRO A 89 -4.81 12.09 10.66
C PRO A 89 -5.11 10.59 10.59
N ILE A 90 -5.72 10.03 11.64
CA ILE A 90 -6.02 8.60 11.69
C ILE A 90 -7.22 8.26 10.82
N ILE A 91 -8.27 9.09 10.82
CA ILE A 91 -9.40 8.95 9.89
C ILE A 91 -8.89 8.99 8.45
N ALA A 92 -7.99 9.93 8.12
CA ALA A 92 -7.37 9.99 6.80
C ALA A 92 -6.57 8.72 6.49
N ALA A 93 -5.75 8.22 7.43
CA ALA A 93 -5.00 6.98 7.25
C ALA A 93 -5.91 5.76 7.03
N ILE A 94 -6.99 5.64 7.81
CA ILE A 94 -8.00 4.58 7.65
C ILE A 94 -8.68 4.70 6.29
N ALA A 95 -9.07 5.90 5.87
CA ALA A 95 -9.69 6.15 4.57
C ALA A 95 -8.74 5.75 3.42
N CYS A 96 -7.44 6.07 3.53
CA CYS A 96 -6.43 5.63 2.56
C CYS A 96 -6.30 4.11 2.51
N VAL A 97 -6.27 3.43 3.67
CA VAL A 97 -6.23 1.95 3.72
C VAL A 97 -7.47 1.35 3.08
N VAL A 98 -8.66 1.86 3.41
CA VAL A 98 -9.93 1.39 2.81
C VAL A 98 -9.92 1.63 1.30
N GLY A 99 -9.50 2.81 0.84
CA GLY A 99 -9.37 3.12 -0.59
C GLY A 99 -8.43 2.17 -1.31
N ALA A 100 -7.24 1.90 -0.74
CA ALA A 100 -6.28 0.95 -1.28
C ALA A 100 -6.87 -0.47 -1.38
N GLN A 101 -7.62 -0.91 -0.36
CA GLN A 101 -8.29 -2.21 -0.40
C GLN A 101 -9.37 -2.28 -1.47
N LEU A 102 -10.18 -1.24 -1.62
CA LEU A 102 -11.19 -1.19 -2.67
C LEU A 102 -10.54 -1.28 -4.06
N VAL A 103 -9.48 -0.52 -4.31
CA VAL A 103 -8.72 -0.58 -5.56
C VAL A 103 -8.16 -1.98 -5.80
N PHE A 104 -7.58 -2.59 -4.78
CA PHE A 104 -7.06 -3.97 -4.86
C PHE A 104 -8.16 -4.96 -5.24
N TRP A 105 -9.28 -4.98 -4.52
CA TRP A 105 -10.34 -5.95 -4.73
C TRP A 105 -11.08 -5.76 -6.06
N ILE A 106 -11.19 -4.53 -6.55
CA ILE A 106 -11.91 -4.21 -7.78
C ILE A 106 -11.05 -4.45 -9.03
N PHE A 107 -9.75 -4.10 -9.00
CA PHE A 107 -8.90 -4.09 -10.19
C PHE A 107 -7.74 -5.08 -10.12
N THR A 108 -7.04 -5.13 -8.99
CA THR A 108 -5.80 -5.91 -8.84
C THR A 108 -6.11 -7.41 -8.68
N TYR A 109 -7.00 -7.76 -7.75
CA TYR A 109 -7.33 -9.13 -7.40
C TYR A 109 -7.97 -9.91 -8.56
N PRO A 110 -9.00 -9.40 -9.28
CA PRO A 110 -9.59 -10.15 -10.39
C PRO A 110 -8.59 -10.42 -11.51
N THR A 111 -7.70 -9.46 -11.79
CA THR A 111 -6.64 -9.62 -12.78
C THR A 111 -5.59 -10.64 -12.32
N ASN A 112 -5.19 -10.62 -11.05
CA ASN A 112 -4.30 -11.63 -10.48
C ASN A 112 -4.90 -13.03 -10.59
N VAL A 113 -6.21 -13.18 -10.34
CA VAL A 113 -6.90 -14.47 -10.52
C VAL A 113 -6.90 -14.88 -12.00
N ALA A 114 -7.32 -14.00 -12.91
CA ALA A 114 -7.41 -14.30 -14.34
C ALA A 114 -6.06 -14.66 -14.99
N THR A 115 -4.97 -14.08 -14.49
CA THR A 115 -3.61 -14.30 -15.01
C THR A 115 -2.81 -15.31 -14.19
N ALA A 116 -3.39 -15.87 -13.13
CA ALA A 116 -2.67 -16.65 -12.11
C ALA A 116 -1.39 -15.92 -11.64
N ASN A 117 -1.54 -14.65 -11.27
CA ASN A 117 -0.46 -13.71 -10.94
C ASN A 117 0.55 -13.58 -12.08
N TRP A 118 0.07 -13.25 -13.29
CA TRP A 118 0.88 -13.05 -14.49
C TRP A 118 1.72 -14.27 -14.92
N THR A 119 1.23 -15.48 -14.63
CA THR A 119 1.86 -16.73 -15.11
C THR A 119 1.12 -17.36 -16.29
N VAL A 120 -0.17 -17.06 -16.44
CA VAL A 120 -1.02 -17.46 -17.56
C VAL A 120 -1.26 -16.24 -18.45
N LYS A 121 -1.28 -16.44 -19.78
CA LYS A 121 -1.45 -15.40 -20.80
C LYS A 121 -2.85 -15.49 -21.47
N PRO A 122 -3.92 -14.96 -20.86
CA PRO A 122 -5.25 -14.90 -21.47
C PRO A 122 -5.27 -14.10 -22.78
N ASP A 123 -6.29 -14.33 -23.60
CA ASP A 123 -6.48 -13.57 -24.85
C ASP A 123 -6.72 -12.07 -24.58
N ASN A 124 -7.41 -11.73 -23.48
CA ASN A 124 -7.70 -10.35 -23.08
C ASN A 124 -6.60 -9.69 -22.23
N TRP A 125 -5.36 -10.19 -22.27
CA TRP A 125 -4.26 -9.73 -21.40
C TRP A 125 -3.99 -8.22 -21.47
N GLU A 126 -4.22 -7.56 -22.61
CA GLU A 126 -3.98 -6.12 -22.75
C GLU A 126 -4.93 -5.28 -21.90
N ALA A 127 -6.21 -5.68 -21.85
CA ALA A 127 -7.21 -5.04 -21.02
C ALA A 127 -6.91 -5.27 -19.54
N LEU A 128 -6.50 -6.49 -19.19
CA LEU A 128 -6.03 -6.85 -17.85
C LEU A 128 -4.81 -6.03 -17.43
N ARG A 129 -3.79 -5.91 -18.30
CA ARG A 129 -2.59 -5.08 -18.07
C ARG A 129 -2.99 -3.65 -17.76
N ARG A 130 -3.84 -3.07 -18.61
CA ARG A 130 -4.24 -1.67 -18.46
C ARG A 130 -4.94 -1.42 -17.13
N ASN A 131 -5.93 -2.23 -16.79
CA ASN A 131 -6.67 -2.07 -15.55
C ASN A 131 -5.79 -2.29 -14.32
N TRP A 132 -4.89 -3.25 -14.38
CA TRP A 132 -4.00 -3.59 -13.26
C TRP A 132 -2.89 -2.57 -13.08
N GLU A 133 -2.22 -2.13 -14.14
CA GLU A 133 -1.16 -1.13 -14.00
C GLU A 133 -1.69 0.23 -13.56
N TYR A 134 -2.83 0.67 -14.11
CA TYR A 134 -3.49 1.91 -13.68
C TYR A 134 -4.23 1.78 -12.33
N SER A 135 -4.37 0.57 -11.75
CA SER A 135 -4.80 0.49 -10.35
C SER A 135 -3.67 0.87 -9.39
N HIS A 136 -2.41 0.77 -9.84
CA HIS A 136 -1.24 1.11 -9.04
C HIS A 136 -0.70 2.51 -9.33
N ALA A 137 -0.90 3.00 -10.56
CA ALA A 137 -0.65 4.38 -10.93
C ALA A 137 -1.98 5.14 -10.92
N THR A 138 -2.11 6.16 -10.07
CA THR A 138 -3.31 7.03 -10.01
C THR A 138 -3.58 7.84 -11.29
N ASP A 139 -2.86 7.58 -12.39
CA ASP A 139 -3.00 8.29 -13.65
C ASP A 139 -3.50 7.34 -14.74
N ARG A 140 -4.66 7.67 -15.31
CA ARG A 140 -5.25 7.02 -16.47
C ARG A 140 -5.10 8.02 -17.62
N GLN A 141 -4.02 7.95 -18.37
CA GLN A 141 -3.89 8.73 -19.59
C GLN A 141 -4.92 8.23 -20.60
N THR A 142 -5.97 9.03 -20.78
CA THR A 142 -6.98 8.91 -21.83
C THR A 142 -6.41 9.30 -23.18
#